data_AF-A0A554IFM7-F1
#
_entry.id   AF-A0A554IFM7-F1
#
_cell.length_a   1.000
_cell.length_b   1.000
_cell.length_c   1.000
_cell.angle_alpha   90.00
_cell.angle_beta   90.00
_cell.angle_gamma   90.00
#
_symmetry.space_group_name_H-M   'P 1'
#
loop_
_entity.id
_entity.type
_entity.pdbx_description
1 polymer ?
#
loop_
_entity_poly.entity_id
_entity_poly.type
_entity_poly.pdbx_seq_one_letter_code
_entity_poly.pdbx_strand_id
1 'polypeptide(L)'
;MSNLQTPFGEEFRYLIQERIKNFWGYGNLNGDVWFVGMEEGYNQDNEVLLERLKATANAEVFDIYDDLRVDPGHVYWFEDGAPTQSTYRKLIYLLLYFQNKTEPTLEEIRDFQIKHFGRKKNNHAALELMPLPAKSIKEKDWLYSDVDVRGLGSRKEYLAEYKPMRVKRLRELIGKHKPRIVIFYSRIYLPDWQEAIPAPLKEVVSKKLHIAKDHDTLYAVVPHSTAFGISNADWKEIADTILNYP
;
A
#
# COMPACT_ATOMS: atom_id res chain seq x y z
N MET A 1 13.41 36.82 15.17
CA MET A 1 13.22 35.71 14.22
C MET A 1 13.66 34.46 14.96
N SER A 2 12.72 33.67 15.50
CA SER A 2 13.08 32.45 16.24
C SER A 2 13.46 31.38 15.22
N ASN A 3 14.72 30.93 15.27
CA ASN A 3 15.14 29.70 14.61
C ASN A 3 14.39 28.54 15.27
N LEU A 4 13.20 28.24 14.77
CA LEU A 4 12.52 26.97 15.03
C LEU A 4 13.27 25.93 14.23
N GLN A 5 14.41 25.47 14.76
CA GLN A 5 14.94 24.17 14.36
C GLN A 5 13.84 23.17 14.67
N THR A 6 13.27 22.58 13.61
CA THR A 6 12.39 21.42 13.77
C THR A 6 13.17 20.37 14.57
N PRO A 7 12.53 19.58 15.44
CA PRO A 7 13.22 18.52 16.19
C PRO A 7 13.90 17.47 15.28
N PHE A 8 13.67 17.56 13.96
CA PHE A 8 14.17 16.62 12.95
C PHE A 8 15.19 17.22 11.97
N GLY A 9 15.45 18.53 12.01
CA GLY A 9 16.39 19.22 11.11
C GLY A 9 15.92 19.37 9.65
N GLU A 10 16.75 20.02 8.81
CA GLU A 10 16.48 20.27 7.39
C GLU A 10 16.46 18.98 6.54
N GLU A 11 17.29 18.01 6.90
CA GLU A 11 17.38 16.72 6.20
C GLU A 11 16.04 15.97 6.24
N PHE A 12 15.41 15.88 7.43
CA PHE A 12 14.13 15.21 7.57
C PHE A 12 13.03 15.89 6.75
N ARG A 13 13.01 17.23 6.75
CA ARG A 13 12.08 18.01 5.93
C ARG A 13 12.22 17.66 4.44
N TYR A 14 13.45 17.63 3.94
CA TYR A 14 13.75 17.26 2.56
C TYR A 14 13.29 15.83 2.24
N LEU A 15 13.62 14.87 3.10
CA LEU A 15 13.24 13.46 2.91
C LEU A 15 11.73 13.25 2.90
N ILE A 16 10.98 13.98 3.73
CA ILE A 16 9.50 13.94 3.73
C ILE A 16 8.95 14.43 2.38
N GLN A 17 9.46 15.56 1.88
CA GLN A 17 9.03 16.10 0.59
C GLN A 17 9.35 15.14 -0.56
N GLU A 18 10.56 14.57 -0.57
CA GLU A 18 10.97 13.59 -1.56
C GLU A 18 10.13 12.30 -1.47
N ARG A 19 9.79 11.84 -0.26
CA ARG A 19 8.91 10.68 -0.09
C ARG A 19 7.51 10.96 -0.63
N ILE A 20 6.91 12.11 -0.29
CA ILE A 20 5.59 12.52 -0.81
C ILE A 20 5.57 12.50 -2.33
N LYS A 21 6.65 12.98 -2.93
CA LYS A 21 6.82 13.09 -4.36
C LYS A 21 7.07 11.74 -5.04
N ASN A 22 7.91 10.88 -4.50
CA ASN A 22 8.41 9.75 -5.28
C ASN A 22 7.90 8.39 -4.79
N PHE A 23 7.76 8.19 -3.48
CA PHE A 23 7.49 6.87 -2.92
C PHE A 23 6.08 6.38 -3.26
N TRP A 24 5.99 5.12 -3.70
CA TRP A 24 4.74 4.41 -3.93
C TRP A 24 4.63 3.14 -3.11
N GLY A 25 5.72 2.49 -2.72
CA GLY A 25 5.66 1.25 -1.93
C GLY A 25 6.76 0.29 -2.31
N TYR A 26 6.39 -0.99 -2.47
CA TYR A 26 7.35 -2.09 -2.59
C TYR A 26 7.06 -3.03 -3.75
N GLY A 27 8.09 -3.76 -4.17
CA GLY A 27 8.00 -4.80 -5.18
C GLY A 27 8.33 -4.29 -6.58
N ASN A 28 7.51 -4.68 -7.56
CA ASN A 28 7.81 -4.51 -8.97
C ASN A 28 6.66 -3.85 -9.73
N LEU A 29 6.86 -2.60 -10.18
CA LEU A 29 5.86 -1.89 -10.99
C LEU A 29 5.61 -2.56 -12.35
N ASN A 30 6.52 -3.38 -12.87
CA ASN A 30 6.26 -4.16 -14.09
C ASN A 30 5.58 -5.50 -13.82
N GLY A 31 5.18 -5.77 -12.57
CA GLY A 31 4.43 -6.98 -12.20
C GLY A 31 2.97 -6.91 -12.63
N ASP A 32 2.39 -8.08 -12.92
CA ASP A 32 1.01 -8.21 -13.39
C ASP A 32 -0.05 -7.80 -12.35
N VAL A 33 0.27 -7.92 -11.06
CA VAL A 33 -0.68 -7.68 -9.97
C VAL A 33 -0.20 -6.56 -9.07
N TRP A 34 -0.98 -5.49 -8.97
CA TRP A 34 -0.72 -4.42 -8.02
C TRP A 34 -1.73 -4.44 -6.89
N PHE A 35 -1.25 -4.33 -5.67
CA PHE A 35 -2.07 -3.98 -4.52
C PHE A 35 -1.88 -2.52 -4.20
N VAL A 36 -2.96 -1.81 -3.89
CA VAL A 36 -2.91 -0.39 -3.52
C VAL A 36 -3.71 -0.15 -2.26
N GLY A 37 -2.99 0.22 -1.20
CA GLY A 37 -3.53 0.60 0.08
C GLY A 37 -3.60 2.10 0.30
N MET A 38 -4.04 2.47 1.50
CA MET A 38 -4.16 3.86 1.91
C MET A 38 -2.82 4.45 2.33
N GLU A 39 -2.13 3.80 3.25
CA GLU A 39 -0.89 4.26 3.87
C GLU A 39 -0.17 3.13 4.61
N GLU A 40 1.12 3.30 4.85
CA GLU A 40 1.93 2.35 5.60
C GLU A 40 1.67 2.44 7.11
N GLY A 41 1.60 1.28 7.76
CA GLY A 41 1.64 1.17 9.22
C GLY A 41 3.04 1.43 9.78
N TYR A 42 3.11 2.12 10.92
CA TYR A 42 4.36 2.42 11.60
C TYR A 42 4.21 2.54 13.11
N ASN A 43 5.05 1.81 13.86
CA ASN A 43 4.96 1.72 15.32
C ASN A 43 6.32 1.85 16.02
N GLN A 44 7.34 2.38 15.33
CA GLN A 44 8.69 2.58 15.87
C GLN A 44 8.90 4.03 16.33
N ASP A 45 10.11 4.34 16.81
CA ASP A 45 10.50 5.68 17.25
C ASP A 45 11.07 6.57 16.14
N ASN A 46 11.13 7.87 16.38
CA ASN A 46 11.49 8.85 15.36
C ASN A 46 12.89 8.64 14.73
N GLU A 47 13.82 7.99 15.42
CA GLU A 47 15.15 7.67 14.87
C GLU A 47 15.03 6.64 13.75
N VAL A 48 14.29 5.56 13.99
CA VAL A 48 13.98 4.55 12.97
C VAL A 48 13.18 5.16 11.81
N LEU A 49 12.31 6.15 12.08
CA LEU A 49 11.59 6.84 11.01
C LEU A 49 12.54 7.56 10.04
N LEU A 50 13.50 8.33 10.55
CA LEU A 50 14.47 9.05 9.71
C LEU A 50 15.26 8.07 8.83
N GLU A 51 15.78 6.99 9.41
CA GLU A 51 16.54 5.99 8.65
C GLU A 51 15.68 5.28 7.60
N ARG A 52 14.42 4.98 7.92
CA ARG A 52 13.46 4.47 6.93
C ARG A 52 13.25 5.45 5.79
N LEU A 53 13.07 6.73 6.07
CA LEU A 53 12.91 7.77 5.04
C LEU A 53 14.14 7.84 4.12
N LYS A 54 15.35 7.76 4.68
CA LYS A 54 16.60 7.68 3.90
C LYS A 54 16.66 6.44 3.03
N ALA A 55 16.37 5.28 3.60
CA ALA A 55 16.47 3.98 2.93
C ALA A 55 15.48 3.84 1.77
N THR A 56 14.40 4.61 1.80
CA THR A 56 13.35 4.61 0.77
C THR A 56 13.23 5.96 0.06
N ALA A 57 14.36 6.64 -0.11
CA ALA A 57 14.50 7.83 -0.95
C ALA A 57 14.99 7.47 -2.38
N ASN A 58 14.77 8.39 -3.33
CA ASN A 58 15.31 8.35 -4.69
C ASN A 58 14.75 7.29 -5.65
N ALA A 59 13.67 6.59 -5.30
CA ALA A 59 12.98 5.69 -6.21
C ALA A 59 11.47 5.67 -5.95
N GLU A 60 10.72 5.07 -6.89
CA GLU A 60 9.27 4.91 -6.78
C GLU A 60 8.87 3.70 -5.93
N VAL A 61 9.63 2.60 -6.06
CA VAL A 61 9.39 1.36 -5.29
C VAL A 61 10.70 0.75 -4.78
N PHE A 62 10.59 0.04 -3.67
CA PHE A 62 11.72 -0.56 -2.94
C PHE A 62 11.51 -2.05 -2.70
N ASP A 63 12.55 -2.75 -2.28
CA ASP A 63 12.41 -4.10 -1.76
C ASP A 63 11.94 -4.02 -0.31
N ILE A 64 10.80 -4.65 -0.02
CA ILE A 64 10.18 -4.55 1.31
C ILE A 64 11.06 -5.12 2.43
N TYR A 65 12.08 -5.92 2.13
CA TYR A 65 13.02 -6.42 3.15
C TYR A 65 14.42 -5.85 2.97
N ASP A 66 15.03 -6.03 1.79
CA ASP A 66 16.44 -5.70 1.62
C ASP A 66 16.71 -4.20 1.77
N ASP A 67 15.83 -3.35 1.25
CA ASP A 67 15.96 -1.89 1.38
C ASP A 67 15.48 -1.38 2.75
N LEU A 68 14.81 -2.20 3.56
CA LEU A 68 14.26 -1.82 4.87
C LEU A 68 14.90 -2.52 6.06
N ARG A 69 16.08 -3.14 5.88
CA ARG A 69 16.85 -3.76 6.98
C ARG A 69 17.16 -2.81 8.14
N VAL A 70 17.07 -1.49 7.91
CA VAL A 70 17.22 -0.46 8.95
C VAL A 70 16.03 -0.37 9.91
N ASP A 71 14.86 -0.89 9.55
CA ASP A 71 13.64 -0.87 10.37
C ASP A 71 13.37 -2.29 10.94
N PRO A 72 13.84 -2.60 12.16
CA PRO A 72 13.68 -3.94 12.76
C PRO A 72 12.22 -4.34 12.92
N GLY A 73 11.34 -3.37 13.20
CA GLY A 73 9.91 -3.60 13.32
C GLY A 73 9.24 -3.96 12.00
N HIS A 74 9.82 -3.50 10.89
CA HIS A 74 9.39 -3.87 9.55
C HIS A 74 9.92 -5.26 9.17
N VAL A 75 11.23 -5.50 9.29
CA VAL A 75 11.82 -6.76 8.82
C VAL A 75 11.42 -7.98 9.64
N TYR A 76 11.00 -7.79 10.90
CA TYR A 76 10.42 -8.84 11.75
C TYR A 76 9.36 -9.69 11.04
N TRP A 77 8.56 -9.11 10.15
CA TRP A 77 7.50 -9.83 9.43
C TRP A 77 8.02 -10.74 8.31
N PHE A 78 9.31 -10.66 8.00
CA PHE A 78 9.94 -11.31 6.85
C PHE A 78 11.09 -12.23 7.26
N GLU A 79 11.30 -12.42 8.55
CA GLU A 79 12.31 -13.34 9.09
C GLU A 79 11.77 -14.76 9.24
N ASP A 80 12.68 -15.72 9.33
CA ASP A 80 12.32 -17.12 9.56
C ASP A 80 11.53 -17.26 10.88
N GLY A 81 10.39 -17.95 10.82
CA GLY A 81 9.49 -18.11 11.97
C GLY A 81 8.56 -16.92 12.22
N ALA A 82 8.59 -15.87 11.38
CA ALA A 82 7.70 -14.73 11.52
C ALA A 82 6.21 -15.13 11.47
N PRO A 83 5.33 -14.48 12.26
CA PRO A 83 3.89 -14.63 12.08
C PRO A 83 3.43 -14.00 10.77
N THR A 84 2.30 -14.45 10.24
CA THR A 84 1.68 -13.78 9.09
C THR A 84 1.11 -12.42 9.50
N GLN A 85 1.49 -11.38 8.77
CA GLN A 85 1.04 -10.01 8.98
C GLN A 85 -0.40 -9.89 8.48
N SER A 86 -1.30 -9.37 9.30
CA SER A 86 -2.75 -9.45 9.08
C SER A 86 -3.22 -8.76 7.79
N THR A 87 -2.59 -7.64 7.42
CA THR A 87 -2.87 -6.95 6.15
C THR A 87 -2.37 -7.77 4.97
N TYR A 88 -1.12 -8.23 4.99
CA TYR A 88 -0.50 -8.98 3.89
C TYR A 88 -1.13 -10.34 3.69
N ARG A 89 -1.64 -10.99 4.75
CA ARG A 89 -2.24 -12.32 4.70
C ARG A 89 -3.30 -12.45 3.59
N LYS A 90 -4.16 -11.46 3.41
CA LYS A 90 -5.22 -11.52 2.38
C LYS A 90 -4.76 -11.11 0.99
N LEU A 91 -3.77 -10.22 0.90
CA LEU A 91 -3.15 -9.88 -0.38
C LEU A 91 -2.39 -11.09 -0.94
N ILE A 92 -1.61 -11.75 -0.09
CA ILE A 92 -0.89 -12.99 -0.41
C ILE A 92 -1.86 -14.13 -0.72
N TYR A 93 -2.97 -14.25 0.03
CA TYR A 93 -4.02 -15.22 -0.30
C TYR A 93 -4.50 -15.05 -1.75
N LEU A 94 -4.79 -13.82 -2.19
CA LEU A 94 -5.21 -13.56 -3.57
C LEU A 94 -4.12 -13.92 -4.58
N LEU A 95 -2.86 -13.54 -4.33
CA LEU A 95 -1.74 -13.90 -5.22
C LEU A 95 -1.63 -15.41 -5.42
N LEU A 96 -1.58 -16.16 -4.33
CA LEU A 96 -1.44 -17.61 -4.36
C LEU A 96 -2.68 -18.27 -4.98
N TYR A 97 -3.88 -17.74 -4.71
CA TYR A 97 -5.10 -18.25 -5.32
C TYR A 97 -5.12 -18.01 -6.83
N PHE A 98 -4.69 -16.84 -7.31
CA PHE A 98 -4.61 -16.56 -8.74
C PHE A 98 -3.61 -17.46 -9.45
N GLN A 99 -2.51 -17.79 -8.78
CA GLN A 99 -1.47 -18.66 -9.32
C GLN A 99 -1.91 -20.13 -9.36
N ASN A 100 -2.46 -20.64 -8.25
CA ASN A 100 -2.67 -22.07 -8.03
C ASN A 100 -4.11 -22.52 -8.24
N LYS A 101 -5.06 -21.58 -8.27
CA LYS A 101 -6.52 -21.83 -8.34
C LYS A 101 -7.05 -22.69 -7.19
N THR A 102 -6.37 -22.66 -6.06
CA THR A 102 -6.69 -23.38 -4.83
C THR A 102 -6.47 -22.47 -3.62
N GLU A 103 -7.20 -22.73 -2.53
CA GLU A 103 -7.03 -21.96 -1.30
C GLU A 103 -5.68 -22.26 -0.66
N PRO A 104 -4.81 -21.26 -0.45
CA PRO A 104 -3.54 -21.47 0.22
C PRO A 104 -3.73 -21.71 1.71
N THR A 105 -2.89 -22.57 2.26
CA THR A 105 -2.73 -22.77 3.70
C THR A 105 -2.04 -21.56 4.35
N LEU A 106 -2.14 -21.48 5.69
CA LEU A 106 -1.47 -20.41 6.43
C LEU A 106 0.07 -20.49 6.32
N GLU A 107 0.61 -21.70 6.16
CA GLU A 107 2.04 -21.91 5.99
C GLU A 107 2.53 -21.42 4.65
N GLU A 108 1.82 -21.73 3.55
CA GLU A 108 2.15 -21.22 2.23
C GLU A 108 2.09 -19.68 2.19
N ILE A 109 1.12 -19.07 2.87
CA ILE A 109 1.06 -17.61 3.02
C ILE A 109 2.28 -17.07 3.76
N ARG A 110 2.71 -17.73 4.84
CA ARG A 110 3.89 -17.31 5.63
C ARG A 110 5.16 -17.43 4.81
N ASP A 111 5.36 -18.58 4.16
CA ASP A 111 6.50 -18.81 3.29
C ASP A 111 6.56 -17.76 2.19
N PHE A 112 5.42 -17.45 1.56
CA PHE A 112 5.36 -16.42 0.54
C PHE A 112 5.63 -15.02 1.10
N GLN A 113 5.13 -14.70 2.29
CA GLN A 113 5.42 -13.43 2.97
C GLN A 113 6.92 -13.23 3.12
N ILE A 114 7.60 -14.20 3.74
CA ILE A 114 9.04 -14.18 4.05
C ILE A 114 9.88 -14.11 2.77
N LYS A 115 9.57 -14.94 1.78
CA LYS A 115 10.46 -15.15 0.64
C LYS A 115 10.13 -14.28 -0.58
N HIS A 116 8.88 -13.87 -0.75
CA HIS A 116 8.41 -13.33 -2.03
C HIS A 116 7.64 -12.01 -1.94
N PHE A 117 6.86 -11.78 -0.88
CA PHE A 117 6.00 -10.60 -0.82
C PHE A 117 6.83 -9.31 -0.85
N GLY A 118 6.49 -8.37 -1.75
CA GLY A 118 7.13 -7.05 -1.85
C GLY A 118 8.59 -7.06 -2.31
N ARG A 119 9.10 -8.19 -2.85
CA ARG A 119 10.46 -8.25 -3.41
C ARG A 119 10.51 -7.71 -4.84
N LYS A 120 11.61 -7.07 -5.22
CA LYS A 120 11.78 -6.43 -6.56
C LYS A 120 11.66 -7.38 -7.76
N LYS A 121 11.94 -8.68 -7.58
CA LYS A 121 11.97 -9.68 -8.67
C LYS A 121 10.66 -10.47 -8.84
N ASN A 122 9.66 -10.24 -7.99
CA ASN A 122 8.38 -10.95 -8.09
C ASN A 122 7.41 -10.24 -9.04
N ASN A 123 6.29 -10.89 -9.32
CA ASN A 123 5.29 -10.44 -10.30
C ASN A 123 4.22 -9.53 -9.70
N HIS A 124 4.56 -8.76 -8.66
CA HIS A 124 3.61 -7.87 -8.00
C HIS A 124 4.24 -6.65 -7.36
N ALA A 125 3.40 -5.65 -7.12
CA ALA A 125 3.70 -4.48 -6.31
C ALA A 125 2.71 -4.36 -5.15
N ALA A 126 3.18 -3.85 -4.01
CA ALA A 126 2.37 -3.47 -2.86
C ALA A 126 2.58 -1.97 -2.62
N LEU A 127 1.60 -1.18 -3.04
CA LEU A 127 1.66 0.28 -3.10
C LEU A 127 0.77 0.93 -2.04
N GLU A 128 1.06 2.18 -1.74
CA GLU A 128 0.30 3.01 -0.80
C GLU A 128 0.00 4.37 -1.44
N LEU A 129 -1.27 4.76 -1.42
CA LEU A 129 -1.70 6.04 -1.99
C LEU A 129 -1.05 7.20 -1.24
N MET A 130 -1.07 7.16 0.09
CA MET A 130 -0.48 8.18 0.96
C MET A 130 0.87 7.66 1.49
N PRO A 131 1.99 8.30 1.12
CA PRO A 131 3.31 7.71 1.30
C PRO A 131 3.91 7.88 2.70
N LEU A 132 3.39 8.81 3.51
CA LEU A 132 3.91 9.01 4.86
C LEU A 132 3.38 7.93 5.82
N PRO A 133 4.26 7.17 6.50
CA PRO A 133 3.84 6.14 7.43
C PRO A 133 3.14 6.72 8.65
N ALA A 134 2.17 6.00 9.21
CA ALA A 134 1.46 6.39 10.42
C ALA A 134 1.11 5.19 11.31
N LYS A 135 0.99 5.43 12.62
CA LYS A 135 0.54 4.40 13.56
C LYS A 135 -0.92 4.01 13.36
N SER A 136 -1.75 4.99 13.04
CA SER A 136 -3.12 4.75 12.65
C SER A 136 -3.68 5.93 11.86
N ILE A 137 -4.90 5.76 11.36
CA ILE A 137 -5.64 6.81 10.66
C ILE A 137 -6.16 7.94 11.58
N LYS A 138 -5.91 7.86 12.89
CA LYS A 138 -6.43 8.83 13.88
C LYS A 138 -5.56 10.09 13.90
N GLU A 139 -6.20 11.24 14.00
CA GLU A 139 -5.53 12.56 14.05
C GLU A 139 -4.45 12.64 15.14
N LYS A 140 -4.72 12.10 16.32
CA LYS A 140 -3.79 12.10 17.46
C LYS A 140 -2.48 11.33 17.22
N ASP A 141 -2.44 10.47 16.21
CA ASP A 141 -1.27 9.65 15.86
C ASP A 141 -0.46 10.29 14.71
N TRP A 142 -0.80 11.53 14.32
CA TRP A 142 -0.10 12.27 13.27
C TRP A 142 1.25 12.83 13.77
N LEU A 143 2.35 12.35 13.18
CA LEU A 143 3.71 12.62 13.64
C LEU A 143 4.34 13.87 13.01
N TYR A 144 3.70 14.47 12.01
CA TYR A 144 4.36 15.41 11.10
C TYR A 144 3.95 16.88 11.29
N SER A 145 3.18 17.19 12.34
CA SER A 145 2.68 18.55 12.61
C SER A 145 3.78 19.60 12.70
N ASP A 146 4.96 19.21 13.18
CA ASP A 146 6.05 20.12 13.53
C ASP A 146 7.18 20.16 12.47
N VAL A 147 6.98 19.51 11.31
CA VAL A 147 8.01 19.38 10.25
C VAL A 147 8.15 20.66 9.40
N ASP A 148 7.24 21.63 9.58
CA ASP A 148 7.19 22.89 8.82
C ASP A 148 7.26 22.62 7.30
N VAL A 149 6.34 21.75 6.86
CA VAL A 149 6.02 21.46 5.46
C VAL A 149 4.55 21.76 5.27
N ARG A 150 4.23 22.51 4.21
CA ARG A 150 2.85 22.88 3.88
C ARG A 150 1.96 21.64 3.84
N GLY A 151 0.78 21.75 4.44
CA GLY A 151 -0.21 20.67 4.46
C GLY A 151 0.11 19.53 5.42
N LEU A 152 1.19 19.57 6.21
CA LEU A 152 1.46 18.55 7.24
C LEU A 152 1.07 19.00 8.66
N GLY A 153 0.43 20.16 8.83
CA GLY A 153 0.01 20.65 10.15
C GLY A 153 -1.00 19.74 10.84
N SER A 154 -1.80 19.01 10.06
CA SER A 154 -2.71 17.96 10.54
C SER A 154 -2.84 16.85 9.51
N ARG A 155 -3.34 15.68 9.92
CA ARG A 155 -3.65 14.58 9.00
C ARG A 155 -4.74 15.00 8.01
N LYS A 156 -5.73 15.76 8.47
CA LYS A 156 -6.79 16.33 7.61
C LYS A 156 -6.19 17.21 6.51
N GLU A 157 -5.30 18.12 6.85
CA GLU A 157 -4.59 18.97 5.88
C GLU A 157 -3.76 18.14 4.91
N TYR A 158 -3.08 17.10 5.39
CA TYR A 158 -2.26 16.23 4.55
C TYR A 158 -3.08 15.52 3.49
N LEU A 159 -4.23 14.98 3.87
CA LEU A 159 -5.14 14.36 2.91
C LEU A 159 -5.72 15.39 1.93
N ALA A 160 -6.07 16.59 2.39
CA ALA A 160 -6.62 17.64 1.53
C ALA A 160 -5.59 18.17 0.51
N GLU A 161 -4.35 18.38 0.93
CA GLU A 161 -3.29 18.95 0.10
C GLU A 161 -2.74 17.90 -0.90
N TYR A 162 -2.47 16.67 -0.45
CA TYR A 162 -1.69 15.72 -1.25
C TYR A 162 -2.51 14.62 -1.92
N LYS A 163 -3.65 14.19 -1.36
CA LYS A 163 -4.41 13.05 -1.90
C LYS A 163 -4.91 13.28 -3.33
N PRO A 164 -5.50 14.44 -3.72
CA PRO A 164 -6.00 14.63 -5.08
C PRO A 164 -4.89 14.50 -6.14
N MET A 165 -3.71 15.08 -5.87
CA MET A 165 -2.54 14.93 -6.73
C MET A 165 -2.08 13.48 -6.81
N ARG A 166 -2.01 12.78 -5.67
CA ARG A 166 -1.58 11.37 -5.61
C ARG A 166 -2.54 10.46 -6.37
N VAL A 167 -3.85 10.65 -6.27
CA VAL A 167 -4.85 9.90 -7.05
C VAL A 167 -4.64 10.09 -8.55
N LYS A 168 -4.43 11.32 -9.01
CA LYS A 168 -4.12 11.61 -10.41
C LYS A 168 -2.83 10.91 -10.86
N ARG A 169 -1.76 11.00 -10.06
CA ARG A 169 -0.49 10.36 -10.40
C ARG A 169 -0.54 8.84 -10.36
N LEU A 170 -1.37 8.26 -9.49
CA LEU A 170 -1.61 6.82 -9.47
C LEU A 170 -2.27 6.35 -10.77
N ARG A 171 -3.24 7.10 -11.29
CA ARG A 171 -3.83 6.83 -12.61
C ARG A 171 -2.77 6.88 -13.72
N GLU A 172 -1.90 7.90 -13.71
CA GLU A 172 -0.78 8.02 -14.65
C GLU A 172 0.19 6.84 -14.53
N LEU A 173 0.51 6.43 -13.30
CA LEU A 173 1.40 5.30 -13.01
C LEU A 173 0.82 3.98 -13.53
N ILE A 174 -0.48 3.73 -13.30
CA ILE A 174 -1.18 2.56 -13.84
C ILE A 174 -1.18 2.61 -15.37
N GLY A 175 -1.48 3.76 -15.97
CA GLY A 175 -1.47 3.91 -17.44
C GLY A 175 -0.10 3.71 -18.07
N LYS A 176 0.98 4.05 -17.36
CA LYS A 176 2.37 3.85 -17.78
C LYS A 176 2.78 2.38 -17.73
N HIS A 177 2.50 1.68 -16.64
CA HIS A 177 2.99 0.31 -16.41
C HIS A 177 2.01 -0.78 -16.85
N LYS A 178 0.71 -0.45 -16.98
CA LYS A 178 -0.35 -1.34 -17.47
C LYS A 178 -0.36 -2.72 -16.80
N PRO A 179 -0.41 -2.80 -15.45
CA PRO A 179 -0.57 -4.08 -14.77
C PRO A 179 -1.85 -4.77 -15.25
N ARG A 180 -1.86 -6.10 -15.27
CA ARG A 180 -3.05 -6.88 -15.64
C ARG A 180 -4.17 -6.74 -14.62
N ILE A 181 -3.83 -6.64 -13.35
CA ILE A 181 -4.79 -6.53 -12.23
C ILE A 181 -4.32 -5.46 -11.26
N VAL A 182 -5.20 -4.52 -10.88
CA VAL A 182 -5.00 -3.57 -9.78
C VAL A 182 -6.07 -3.81 -8.72
N ILE A 183 -5.64 -4.18 -7.52
CA ILE A 183 -6.51 -4.43 -6.36
C ILE A 183 -6.31 -3.33 -5.34
N PHE A 184 -7.29 -2.44 -5.27
CA PHE A 184 -7.39 -1.46 -4.19
C PHE A 184 -8.02 -2.14 -2.97
N TYR A 185 -7.44 -1.93 -1.78
CA TYR A 185 -8.03 -2.40 -0.54
C TYR A 185 -8.39 -1.21 0.36
N SER A 186 -9.49 -1.38 1.10
CA SER A 186 -10.18 -0.36 1.90
C SER A 186 -11.24 0.42 1.13
N ARG A 187 -12.51 0.08 1.39
CA ARG A 187 -13.68 0.71 0.76
C ARG A 187 -13.95 2.13 1.22
N ILE A 188 -13.34 2.59 2.31
CA ILE A 188 -13.49 4.00 2.74
C ILE A 188 -12.87 4.97 1.73
N TYR A 189 -11.97 4.50 0.87
CA TYR A 189 -11.34 5.27 -0.21
C TYR A 189 -12.01 4.99 -1.57
N LEU A 190 -13.20 4.35 -1.60
CA LEU A 190 -13.89 4.03 -2.85
C LEU A 190 -14.06 5.23 -3.80
N PRO A 191 -14.39 6.46 -3.34
CA PRO A 191 -14.41 7.63 -4.22
C PRO A 191 -13.04 7.95 -4.83
N ASP A 192 -11.97 7.88 -4.04
CA ASP A 192 -10.59 8.12 -4.50
C ASP A 192 -10.15 7.04 -5.51
N TRP A 193 -10.53 5.78 -5.27
CA TRP A 193 -10.28 4.68 -6.20
C TRP A 193 -11.03 4.87 -7.52
N GLN A 194 -12.29 5.31 -7.47
CA GLN A 194 -13.04 5.62 -8.69
C GLN A 194 -12.36 6.72 -9.53
N GLU A 195 -11.75 7.72 -8.91
CA GLU A 195 -11.02 8.77 -9.61
C GLU A 195 -9.72 8.27 -10.27
N ALA A 196 -9.04 7.31 -9.62
CA ALA A 196 -7.83 6.68 -10.16
C ALA A 196 -8.11 5.72 -11.34
N ILE A 197 -9.33 5.22 -11.44
CA ILE A 197 -9.72 4.20 -12.44
C ILE A 197 -10.38 4.90 -13.66
N PRO A 198 -9.96 4.59 -14.89
CA PRO A 198 -10.51 5.22 -16.10
C PRO A 198 -11.91 4.73 -16.50
N ALA A 199 -12.46 3.74 -15.80
CA ALA A 199 -13.75 3.10 -16.05
C ALA A 199 -14.64 3.12 -14.78
N PRO A 200 -15.98 3.09 -14.93
CA PRO A 200 -16.90 3.09 -13.78
C PRO A 200 -16.83 1.76 -13.02
N LEU A 201 -16.67 1.84 -11.71
CA LEU A 201 -16.76 0.71 -10.79
C LEU A 201 -18.20 0.21 -10.69
N LYS A 202 -18.37 -1.09 -10.81
CA LYS A 202 -19.63 -1.79 -10.59
C LYS A 202 -19.50 -2.69 -9.38
N GLU A 203 -20.43 -2.59 -8.44
CA GLU A 203 -20.53 -3.54 -7.36
C GLU A 203 -20.98 -4.90 -7.91
N VAL A 204 -20.14 -5.93 -7.77
CA VAL A 204 -20.40 -7.28 -8.30
C VAL A 204 -20.60 -8.32 -7.19
N VAL A 205 -20.04 -8.08 -6.01
CA VAL A 205 -20.36 -8.83 -4.80
C VAL A 205 -20.78 -7.83 -3.74
N SER A 206 -22.03 -7.94 -3.28
CA SER A 206 -22.64 -6.94 -2.42
C SER A 206 -21.77 -6.66 -1.19
N LYS A 207 -21.42 -5.39 -1.01
CA LYS A 207 -20.57 -4.84 0.05
C LYS A 207 -19.18 -5.46 0.14
N LYS A 208 -18.70 -6.15 -0.89
CA LYS A 208 -17.43 -6.87 -0.86
C LYS A 208 -16.53 -6.54 -2.05
N LEU A 209 -17.09 -6.43 -3.25
CA LEU A 209 -16.27 -6.31 -4.45
C LEU A 209 -16.88 -5.32 -5.44
N HIS A 210 -16.08 -4.33 -5.82
CA HIS A 210 -16.36 -3.51 -6.99
C HIS A 210 -15.33 -3.83 -8.07
N ILE A 211 -15.76 -3.93 -9.33
CA ILE A 211 -14.88 -4.18 -10.47
C ILE A 211 -15.10 -3.13 -11.55
N ALA A 212 -14.02 -2.74 -12.20
CA ALA A 212 -14.04 -2.11 -13.51
C ALA A 212 -12.99 -2.78 -14.39
N LYS A 213 -13.16 -2.70 -15.72
CA LYS A 213 -12.17 -3.15 -16.69
C LYS A 213 -11.94 -2.04 -17.69
N ASP A 214 -10.68 -1.75 -17.96
CA ASP A 214 -10.25 -0.85 -19.03
C ASP A 214 -9.17 -1.55 -19.84
N HIS A 215 -9.49 -1.86 -21.10
CA HIS A 215 -8.64 -2.68 -21.96
C HIS A 215 -8.19 -3.99 -21.27
N ASP A 216 -6.88 -4.16 -21.09
CA ASP A 216 -6.24 -5.34 -20.51
C ASP A 216 -6.06 -5.26 -18.99
N THR A 217 -6.40 -4.13 -18.37
CA THR A 217 -6.29 -3.94 -16.91
C THR A 217 -7.65 -4.13 -16.24
N LEU A 218 -7.70 -5.10 -15.34
CA LEU A 218 -8.82 -5.32 -14.42
C LEU A 218 -8.57 -4.58 -13.12
N TYR A 219 -9.56 -3.81 -12.66
CA TYR A 219 -9.53 -3.10 -11.40
C TYR A 219 -10.51 -3.73 -10.43
N ALA A 220 -10.07 -3.97 -9.20
CA ALA A 220 -10.91 -4.49 -8.13
C ALA A 220 -10.77 -3.63 -6.89
N VAL A 221 -11.88 -3.32 -6.23
CA VAL A 221 -11.89 -2.72 -4.89
C VAL A 221 -12.46 -3.73 -3.91
N VAL A 222 -11.61 -4.18 -2.99
CA VAL A 222 -11.91 -5.20 -1.98
C VAL A 222 -11.98 -4.60 -0.57
N PRO A 223 -12.51 -5.31 0.44
CA PRO A 223 -12.44 -4.86 1.82
C PRO A 223 -10.99 -4.77 2.28
N HIS A 224 -10.72 -3.98 3.32
CA HIS A 224 -9.42 -4.06 3.99
C HIS A 224 -9.22 -5.48 4.54
N SER A 225 -8.01 -6.02 4.49
CA SER A 225 -7.69 -7.40 4.92
C SER A 225 -8.13 -7.72 6.36
N THR A 226 -8.20 -6.70 7.22
CA THR A 226 -8.62 -6.79 8.63
C THR A 226 -10.04 -6.27 8.88
N ALA A 227 -10.83 -6.04 7.83
CA ALA A 227 -12.21 -5.61 7.98
C ALA A 227 -13.04 -6.67 8.73
N PHE A 228 -13.82 -6.23 9.71
CA PHE A 228 -14.72 -7.10 10.46
C PHE A 228 -15.80 -7.71 9.55
N GLY A 229 -16.13 -8.98 9.78
CA GLY A 229 -17.23 -9.66 9.11
C GLY A 229 -16.92 -10.21 7.72
N ILE A 230 -15.64 -10.32 7.33
CA ILE A 230 -15.22 -10.96 6.07
C ILE A 230 -14.55 -12.31 6.37
N SER A 231 -15.16 -13.38 5.90
CA SER A 231 -14.72 -14.78 6.06
C SER A 231 -13.75 -15.22 4.96
N ASN A 232 -13.11 -16.39 5.11
CA ASN A 232 -12.30 -16.98 4.03
C ASN A 232 -13.14 -17.33 2.79
N ALA A 233 -14.39 -17.76 2.98
CA ALA A 233 -15.32 -18.03 1.87
C ALA A 233 -15.59 -16.75 1.06
N ASP A 234 -15.69 -15.59 1.72
CA ASP A 234 -15.84 -14.30 1.04
C ASP A 234 -14.59 -13.93 0.23
N TRP A 235 -13.39 -14.20 0.76
CA TRP A 235 -12.14 -13.98 0.01
C TRP A 235 -11.99 -14.93 -1.17
N LYS A 236 -12.46 -16.17 -1.05
CA LYS A 236 -12.55 -17.11 -2.16
C LYS A 236 -13.52 -16.62 -3.23
N GLU A 237 -14.73 -16.21 -2.84
CA GLU A 237 -15.74 -15.63 -3.74
C GLU A 237 -15.17 -14.43 -4.50
N ILE A 238 -14.46 -13.53 -3.80
CA ILE A 238 -13.75 -12.40 -4.41
C ILE A 238 -12.73 -12.88 -5.44
N ALA A 239 -11.87 -13.83 -5.08
CA ALA A 239 -10.82 -14.33 -5.95
C ALA A 239 -11.38 -14.99 -7.22
N ASP A 240 -12.38 -15.86 -7.05
CA ASP A 240 -13.11 -16.50 -8.15
C ASP A 240 -13.77 -15.47 -9.07
N THR A 241 -14.41 -14.44 -8.49
CA THR A 241 -15.07 -13.40 -9.27
C THR A 241 -14.07 -12.59 -10.10
N ILE A 242 -12.90 -12.26 -9.53
CA ILE A 242 -11.83 -11.55 -10.24
C ILE A 242 -11.27 -12.41 -11.39
N LEU A 243 -10.97 -13.69 -11.14
CA LEU A 243 -10.39 -14.59 -12.16
C LEU A 243 -11.32 -14.88 -13.33
N ASN A 244 -12.63 -14.92 -13.08
CA ASN A 244 -13.63 -15.24 -14.08
C ASN A 244 -14.29 -13.99 -14.69
N TYR A 245 -13.80 -12.78 -14.37
CA TYR A 245 -14.36 -11.55 -14.93
C TYR A 245 -14.02 -11.45 -16.44
N PRO A 246 -15.02 -11.23 -17.31
CA PRO A 246 -14.84 -11.24 -18.76
C PRO A 246 -13.98 -10.09 -19.29
#